data_AF-A0A6S7L7T9-F1
#
_entry.id   AF-A0A6S7L7T9-F1
#
_cell.length_a   1.000
_cell.length_b   1.000
_cell.length_c   1.000
_cell.angle_alpha   90.00
_cell.angle_beta   90.00
_cell.angle_gamma   90.00
#
_symmetry.space_group_name_H-M   'P 1'
#
loop_
_entity.id
_entity.type
_entity.pdbx_description
1 polymer ?
#
loop_
_entity_poly.entity_id
_entity_poly.type
_entity_poly.pdbx_seq_one_letter_code
_entity_poly.pdbx_strand_id
1 'polypeptide(L)'
;IKRLQAAAEELEARMKMVADDVAEKQRELEELGREKERLGGSGDDPQLEQALRSKEAELQDAYDKLLQLKEDLELLNQRIAEEEAEVERLRRELEEDPQISQEAIEQLKKELEGVIQALNKRLVELQDLTKEQEATIRDLEQEGDDLRAELREGKDVQEKLEDMEQKLEYALVALKNEERKSQEAEARENELQDKLSAFKKNNKLGLVEADGKLKHASKEIGRLQDNVKKLKAQLENEREAERSRVERDQERIAKALESARGIGDKEEEIKELALQVSALKATNEALKDRLDEADHELKRRARDVEDKDKLLQRLKDLLNDLEQGNVDIRQPVDETDGVGECLAGLHQKYLDLLNDLENEREKGKRQQKQ
;
A
#
# COMPACT_ATOMS: atom_id res chain seq x y z
N ILE A 1 144.94 -45.27 -3.36
CA ILE A 1 145.86 -45.41 -2.20
C ILE A 1 146.32 -46.85 -1.95
N LYS A 2 145.59 -47.76 -1.28
CA LYS A 2 146.11 -49.11 -0.93
C LYS A 2 146.66 -49.93 -2.12
N ARG A 3 145.99 -49.87 -3.27
CA ARG A 3 146.45 -50.52 -4.51
C ARG A 3 147.70 -49.86 -5.12
N LEU A 4 147.85 -48.54 -4.95
CA LEU A 4 149.04 -47.81 -5.40
C LEU A 4 150.22 -48.10 -4.46
N GLN A 5 150.00 -48.13 -3.14
CA GLN A 5 151.03 -48.52 -2.17
C GLN A 5 151.57 -49.93 -2.45
N ALA A 6 150.69 -50.91 -2.71
CA ALA A 6 151.11 -52.25 -3.10
C ALA A 6 151.90 -52.29 -4.43
N ALA A 7 151.54 -51.43 -5.40
CA ALA A 7 152.29 -51.32 -6.66
C ALA A 7 153.66 -50.64 -6.46
N ALA A 8 153.79 -49.73 -5.49
CA ALA A 8 155.07 -49.12 -5.11
C ALA A 8 156.00 -50.16 -4.49
N GLU A 9 155.48 -50.94 -3.55
CA GLU A 9 156.19 -52.06 -2.90
C GLU A 9 156.65 -53.11 -3.93
N GLU A 10 155.82 -53.42 -4.93
CA GLU A 10 156.19 -54.34 -6.02
C GLU A 10 157.30 -53.76 -6.91
N LEU A 11 157.24 -52.46 -7.24
CA LEU A 11 158.29 -51.77 -7.99
C LEU A 11 159.61 -51.71 -7.21
N GLU A 12 159.58 -51.45 -5.90
CA GLU A 12 160.76 -51.50 -5.03
C GLU A 12 161.41 -52.89 -5.03
N ALA A 13 160.60 -53.93 -4.94
CA ALA A 13 161.08 -55.31 -4.99
C ALA A 13 161.74 -55.64 -6.34
N ARG A 14 161.13 -55.21 -7.46
CA ARG A 14 161.69 -55.38 -8.81
C ARG A 14 162.97 -54.58 -8.99
N MET A 15 163.02 -53.34 -8.52
CA MET A 15 164.24 -52.50 -8.54
C MET A 15 165.38 -53.17 -7.80
N LYS A 16 165.11 -53.78 -6.64
CA LYS A 16 166.11 -54.49 -5.86
C LYS A 16 166.67 -55.70 -6.63
N MET A 17 165.81 -56.48 -7.28
CA MET A 17 166.25 -57.61 -8.12
C MET A 17 167.11 -57.17 -9.30
N VAL A 18 166.72 -56.08 -9.99
CA VAL A 18 167.51 -55.54 -11.11
C VAL A 18 168.83 -54.93 -10.61
N ALA A 19 168.84 -54.29 -9.44
CA ALA A 19 170.07 -53.78 -8.83
C ALA A 19 171.06 -54.90 -8.48
N ASP A 20 170.55 -56.02 -7.96
CA ASP A 20 171.36 -57.21 -7.68
C ASP A 20 171.91 -57.83 -8.99
N ASP A 21 171.11 -57.91 -10.07
CA ASP A 21 171.53 -58.37 -11.41
C ASP A 21 172.58 -57.44 -12.06
N VAL A 22 172.43 -56.12 -11.92
CA VAL A 22 173.45 -55.13 -12.32
C VAL A 22 174.77 -55.39 -11.59
N ALA A 23 174.71 -55.61 -10.28
CA ALA A 23 175.90 -55.87 -9.47
C ALA A 23 176.58 -57.20 -9.82
N GLU A 24 175.80 -58.24 -10.16
CA GLU A 24 176.32 -59.53 -10.61
C GLU A 24 176.99 -59.43 -12.00
N LYS A 25 176.31 -58.83 -12.97
CA LYS A 25 176.85 -58.58 -14.32
C LYS A 25 178.10 -57.71 -14.31
N GLN A 26 178.18 -56.73 -13.42
CA GLN A 26 179.41 -55.94 -13.22
C GLN A 26 180.58 -56.81 -12.80
N ARG A 27 180.37 -57.73 -11.83
CA ARG A 27 181.43 -58.64 -11.38
C ARG A 27 181.87 -59.58 -12.50
N GLU A 28 180.92 -60.14 -13.25
CA GLU A 28 181.23 -61.01 -14.40
C GLU A 28 182.04 -60.27 -15.49
N LEU A 29 181.68 -59.01 -15.76
CA LEU A 29 182.37 -58.16 -16.74
C LEU A 29 183.79 -57.81 -16.25
N GLU A 30 183.96 -57.51 -14.97
CA GLU A 30 185.29 -57.34 -14.35
C GLU A 30 186.13 -58.62 -14.43
N GLU A 31 185.53 -59.80 -14.23
CA GLU A 31 186.21 -61.10 -14.32
C GLU A 31 186.65 -61.40 -15.76
N LEU A 32 185.78 -61.20 -16.75
CA LEU A 32 186.11 -61.32 -18.18
C LEU A 32 187.17 -60.30 -18.60
N GLY A 33 187.13 -59.07 -18.05
CA GLY A 33 188.16 -58.06 -18.24
C GLY A 33 189.53 -58.52 -17.71
N ARG A 34 189.56 -59.09 -16.50
CA ARG A 34 190.78 -59.68 -15.92
C ARG A 34 191.27 -60.90 -16.70
N GLU A 35 190.37 -61.72 -17.26
CA GLU A 35 190.73 -62.85 -18.11
C GLU A 35 191.35 -62.41 -19.44
N LYS A 36 190.81 -61.36 -20.07
CA LYS A 36 191.40 -60.69 -21.24
C LYS A 36 192.79 -60.13 -20.95
N GLU A 37 193.00 -59.52 -19.78
CA GLU A 37 194.33 -59.03 -19.35
C GLU A 37 195.34 -60.17 -19.14
N ARG A 38 194.91 -61.33 -18.60
CA ARG A 38 195.76 -62.51 -18.38
C ARG A 38 196.18 -63.22 -19.67
N LEU A 39 195.36 -63.20 -20.70
CA LEU A 39 195.67 -63.76 -22.03
C LEU A 39 196.65 -62.90 -22.85
N GLY A 40 197.21 -61.85 -22.25
CA GLY A 40 198.43 -61.21 -22.75
C GLY A 40 198.23 -60.19 -23.87
N GLY A 41 197.01 -59.68 -24.08
CA GLY A 41 196.75 -58.56 -24.99
C GLY A 41 197.16 -58.76 -26.46
N SER A 42 197.60 -59.96 -26.85
CA SER A 42 197.91 -60.31 -28.24
C SER A 42 196.61 -60.64 -28.95
N GLY A 43 196.30 -59.85 -29.98
CA GLY A 43 194.97 -59.74 -30.58
C GLY A 43 194.34 -61.03 -31.12
N ASP A 44 193.02 -60.92 -31.25
CA ASP A 44 192.09 -61.74 -32.04
C ASP A 44 191.59 -63.06 -31.42
N ASP A 45 191.10 -63.04 -30.17
CA ASP A 45 190.00 -63.94 -29.80
C ASP A 45 188.64 -63.22 -29.94
N PRO A 46 187.99 -63.30 -31.12
CA PRO A 46 186.73 -62.63 -31.38
C PRO A 46 185.61 -63.12 -30.47
N GLN A 47 185.71 -64.32 -29.88
CA GLN A 47 184.68 -64.85 -28.98
C GLN A 47 184.70 -64.14 -27.62
N LEU A 48 185.89 -63.87 -27.06
CA LEU A 48 186.03 -63.16 -25.78
C LEU A 48 185.64 -61.67 -25.92
N GLU A 49 186.02 -61.03 -27.03
CA GLU A 49 185.62 -59.64 -27.27
C GLU A 49 184.11 -59.51 -27.55
N GLN A 50 183.51 -60.48 -28.23
CA GLN A 50 182.06 -60.56 -28.40
C GLN A 50 181.35 -60.80 -27.05
N ALA A 51 181.89 -61.64 -26.17
CA ALA A 51 181.35 -61.88 -24.85
C ALA A 51 181.38 -60.62 -23.96
N LEU A 52 182.50 -59.89 -23.96
CA LEU A 52 182.61 -58.61 -23.25
C LEU A 52 181.61 -57.57 -23.77
N ARG A 53 181.53 -57.38 -25.10
CA ARG A 53 180.54 -56.45 -25.69
C ARG A 53 179.10 -56.86 -25.40
N SER A 54 178.81 -58.16 -25.40
CA SER A 54 177.49 -58.69 -25.03
C SER A 54 177.17 -58.39 -23.57
N LYS A 55 178.13 -58.58 -22.66
CA LYS A 55 177.94 -58.30 -21.22
C LYS A 55 177.88 -56.82 -20.90
N GLU A 56 178.67 -55.98 -21.59
CA GLU A 56 178.56 -54.52 -21.55
C GLU A 56 177.16 -54.06 -22.01
N ALA A 57 176.63 -54.65 -23.08
CA ALA A 57 175.28 -54.34 -23.56
C ALA A 57 174.20 -54.82 -22.57
N GLU A 58 174.32 -56.03 -22.00
CA GLU A 58 173.41 -56.56 -20.97
C GLU A 58 173.44 -55.71 -19.69
N LEU A 59 174.61 -55.19 -19.32
CA LEU A 59 174.77 -54.32 -18.17
C LEU A 59 174.15 -52.95 -18.42
N GLN A 60 174.35 -52.38 -19.60
CA GLN A 60 173.73 -51.11 -20.00
C GLN A 60 172.20 -51.23 -20.01
N ASP A 61 171.65 -52.31 -20.57
CA ASP A 61 170.21 -52.58 -20.57
C ASP A 61 169.65 -52.76 -19.15
N ALA A 62 170.39 -53.42 -18.25
CA ALA A 62 170.00 -53.54 -16.85
C ALA A 62 170.03 -52.19 -16.10
N TYR A 63 171.01 -51.32 -16.42
CA TYR A 63 171.08 -49.95 -15.90
C TYR A 63 169.91 -49.08 -16.39
N ASP A 64 169.60 -49.13 -17.69
CA ASP A 64 168.50 -48.38 -18.28
C ASP A 64 167.16 -48.83 -17.67
N LYS A 65 166.98 -50.14 -17.44
CA LYS A 65 165.81 -50.69 -16.72
C LYS A 65 165.73 -50.22 -15.28
N LEU A 66 166.87 -50.16 -14.57
CA LEU A 66 166.90 -49.67 -13.19
C LEU A 66 166.53 -48.19 -13.12
N LEU A 67 166.97 -47.38 -14.08
CA LEU A 67 166.62 -45.98 -14.18
C LEU A 67 165.11 -45.80 -14.44
N GLN A 68 164.55 -46.56 -15.38
CA GLN A 68 163.11 -46.55 -15.67
C GLN A 68 162.27 -46.93 -14.43
N LEU A 69 162.65 -48.00 -13.72
CA LEU A 69 161.92 -48.41 -12.53
C LEU A 69 162.00 -47.37 -11.40
N LYS A 70 163.10 -46.62 -11.30
CA LYS A 70 163.22 -45.47 -10.36
C LYS A 70 162.26 -44.36 -10.73
N GLU A 71 162.22 -43.97 -12.01
CA GLU A 71 161.30 -42.93 -12.49
C GLU A 71 159.84 -43.34 -12.27
N ASP A 72 159.49 -44.60 -12.58
CA ASP A 72 158.15 -45.14 -12.36
C ASP A 72 157.75 -45.13 -10.87
N LEU A 73 158.69 -45.47 -9.98
CA LEU A 73 158.47 -45.44 -8.54
C LEU A 73 158.28 -44.02 -8.00
N GLU A 74 159.08 -43.06 -8.49
CA GLU A 74 158.93 -41.65 -8.13
C GLU A 74 157.57 -41.10 -8.56
N LEU A 75 157.12 -41.40 -9.78
CA LEU A 75 155.80 -41.03 -10.28
C LEU A 75 154.67 -41.66 -9.45
N LEU A 76 154.81 -42.93 -9.07
CA LEU A 76 153.80 -43.61 -8.28
C LEU A 76 153.69 -43.04 -6.87
N ASN A 77 154.82 -42.70 -6.24
CA ASN A 77 154.86 -42.07 -4.92
C ASN A 77 154.26 -40.65 -4.94
N GLN A 78 154.52 -39.86 -5.99
CA GLN A 78 153.85 -38.57 -6.17
C GLN A 78 152.33 -38.73 -6.23
N ARG A 79 151.84 -39.71 -7.00
CA ARG A 79 150.40 -39.98 -7.12
C ARG A 79 149.77 -40.44 -5.80
N ILE A 80 150.50 -41.23 -4.99
CA ILE A 80 150.03 -41.61 -3.64
C ILE A 80 149.86 -40.37 -2.77
N ALA A 81 150.84 -39.46 -2.76
CA ALA A 81 150.78 -38.24 -1.97
C ALA A 81 149.63 -37.30 -2.39
N GLU A 82 149.36 -37.19 -3.69
CA GLU A 82 148.22 -36.43 -4.22
C GLU A 82 146.88 -37.03 -3.78
N GLU A 83 146.70 -38.35 -3.90
CA GLU A 83 145.48 -39.02 -3.47
C GLU A 83 145.27 -38.92 -1.94
N GLU A 84 146.35 -38.97 -1.15
CA GLU A 84 146.27 -38.79 0.31
C GLU A 84 145.84 -37.37 0.69
N ALA A 85 146.38 -36.35 0.02
CA ALA A 85 145.99 -34.96 0.23
C ALA A 85 144.52 -34.71 -0.14
N GLU A 86 144.04 -35.31 -1.23
CA GLU A 86 142.65 -35.21 -1.68
C GLU A 86 141.68 -35.87 -0.69
N VAL A 87 142.04 -37.05 -0.15
CA VAL A 87 141.23 -37.71 0.90
C VAL A 87 141.14 -36.86 2.16
N GLU A 88 142.23 -36.22 2.59
CA GLU A 88 142.21 -35.32 3.74
C GLU A 88 141.39 -34.06 3.49
N ARG A 89 141.41 -33.51 2.27
CA ARG A 89 140.52 -32.39 1.90
C ARG A 89 139.05 -32.79 2.00
N LEU A 90 138.68 -33.91 1.37
CA LEU A 90 137.29 -34.39 1.37
C LEU A 90 136.80 -34.74 2.78
N ARG A 91 137.69 -35.21 3.67
CA ARG A 91 137.36 -35.42 5.09
C ARG A 91 137.02 -34.13 5.82
N ARG A 92 137.81 -33.07 5.60
CA ARG A 92 137.51 -31.75 6.19
C ARG A 92 136.23 -31.15 5.64
N GLU A 93 136.01 -31.24 4.32
CA GLU A 93 134.75 -30.78 3.71
C GLU A 93 133.54 -31.52 4.30
N LEU A 94 133.66 -32.82 4.61
CA LEU A 94 132.60 -33.60 5.25
C LEU A 94 132.39 -33.25 6.72
N GLU A 95 133.45 -32.86 7.45
CA GLU A 95 133.35 -32.37 8.83
C GLU A 95 132.79 -30.94 8.92
N GLU A 96 133.01 -30.12 7.89
CA GLU A 96 132.52 -28.74 7.78
C GLU A 96 131.07 -28.65 7.28
N ASP A 97 130.52 -29.72 6.69
CA ASP A 97 129.12 -29.77 6.26
C ASP A 97 128.21 -29.69 7.50
N PRO A 98 127.37 -28.65 7.66
CA PRO A 98 126.64 -28.42 8.88
C PRO A 98 125.59 -29.52 9.09
N GLN A 99 125.89 -30.46 9.99
CA GLN A 99 124.86 -31.35 10.52
C GLN A 99 123.75 -30.48 11.11
N ILE A 100 122.53 -30.57 10.56
CA ILE A 100 121.35 -29.99 11.19
C ILE A 100 121.30 -30.54 12.61
N SER A 101 121.56 -29.68 13.59
CA SER A 101 121.67 -30.12 14.97
C SER A 101 120.32 -30.67 15.43
N GLN A 102 120.35 -31.71 16.26
CA GLN A 102 119.14 -32.22 16.91
C GLN A 102 118.38 -31.12 17.66
N GLU A 103 119.10 -30.11 18.16
CA GLU A 103 118.53 -28.92 18.79
C GLU A 103 117.69 -28.07 17.83
N ALA A 104 118.14 -27.88 16.58
CA ALA A 104 117.38 -27.14 15.57
C ALA A 104 116.07 -27.88 15.19
N ILE A 105 116.13 -29.21 15.09
CA ILE A 105 114.94 -30.04 14.86
C ILE A 105 113.95 -29.93 16.03
N GLU A 106 114.45 -29.93 17.25
CA GLU A 106 113.60 -29.85 18.44
C GLU A 106 113.00 -28.45 18.64
N GLN A 107 113.72 -27.39 18.28
CA GLN A 107 113.19 -26.03 18.21
C GLN A 107 112.04 -25.93 17.19
N LEU A 108 112.24 -26.44 15.97
CA LEU A 108 111.21 -26.49 14.94
C LEU A 108 109.97 -27.26 15.38
N LYS A 109 110.12 -28.38 16.09
CA LYS A 109 108.98 -29.12 16.65
C LYS A 109 108.20 -28.28 17.66
N LYS A 110 108.88 -27.60 18.59
CA LYS A 110 108.20 -26.73 19.57
C LYS A 110 107.46 -25.58 18.91
N GLU A 111 108.05 -24.97 17.88
CA GLU A 111 107.39 -23.91 17.11
C GLU A 111 106.14 -24.46 16.41
N LEU A 112 106.23 -25.62 15.77
CA LEU A 112 105.09 -26.27 15.11
C LEU A 112 104.00 -26.67 16.11
N GLU A 113 104.35 -27.20 17.28
CA GLU A 113 103.38 -27.48 18.34
C GLU A 113 102.67 -26.21 18.82
N GLY A 114 103.42 -25.11 18.99
CA GLY A 114 102.85 -23.81 19.32
C GLY A 114 101.87 -23.30 18.26
N VAL A 115 102.23 -23.44 16.98
CA VAL A 115 101.34 -23.08 15.85
C VAL A 115 100.09 -23.95 15.84
N ILE A 116 100.22 -25.27 16.04
CA ILE A 116 99.09 -26.20 16.09
C ILE A 116 98.14 -25.84 17.24
N GLN A 117 98.68 -25.54 18.43
CA GLN A 117 97.87 -25.12 19.58
C GLN A 117 97.13 -23.80 19.30
N ALA A 118 97.80 -22.82 18.70
CA ALA A 118 97.18 -21.55 18.33
C ALA A 118 96.07 -21.72 17.29
N LEU A 119 96.29 -22.57 16.28
CA LEU A 119 95.29 -22.89 15.25
C LEU A 119 94.09 -23.62 15.86
N ASN A 120 94.30 -24.59 16.74
CA ASN A 120 93.21 -25.30 17.41
C ASN A 120 92.39 -24.37 18.30
N LYS A 121 93.03 -23.46 19.04
CA LYS A 121 92.32 -22.45 19.84
C LYS A 121 91.43 -21.58 18.95
N ARG A 122 91.97 -21.10 17.84
CA ARG A 122 91.22 -20.26 16.89
C ARG A 122 90.09 -21.01 16.20
N LEU A 123 90.27 -22.31 15.92
CA LEU A 123 89.21 -23.16 15.39
C LEU A 123 88.02 -23.24 16.37
N VAL A 124 88.29 -23.43 17.66
CA VAL A 124 87.25 -23.47 18.69
C VAL A 124 86.53 -22.11 18.79
N GLU A 125 87.28 -21.00 18.83
CA GLU A 125 86.70 -19.65 18.83
C GLU A 125 85.79 -19.40 17.62
N LEU A 126 86.21 -19.86 16.42
CA LEU A 126 85.39 -19.75 15.22
C LEU A 126 84.14 -20.64 15.29
N GLN A 127 84.24 -21.84 15.85
CA GLN A 127 83.09 -22.72 16.03
C GLN A 127 82.06 -22.13 16.99
N ASP A 128 82.51 -21.53 18.09
CA ASP A 128 81.63 -20.90 19.06
C ASP A 128 80.99 -19.63 18.49
N LEU A 129 81.75 -18.81 17.76
CA LEU A 129 81.20 -17.66 17.02
C LEU A 129 80.16 -18.11 15.98
N THR A 130 80.43 -19.22 15.27
CA THR A 130 79.48 -19.76 14.30
C THR A 130 78.17 -20.18 14.97
N LYS A 131 78.23 -20.86 16.12
CA LYS A 131 77.03 -21.23 16.89
C LYS A 131 76.24 -20.02 17.38
N GLU A 132 76.94 -18.98 17.84
CA GLU A 132 76.30 -17.73 18.30
C GLU A 132 75.62 -16.99 17.14
N GLN A 133 76.27 -16.95 15.97
CA GLN A 133 75.68 -16.41 14.75
C GLN A 133 74.47 -17.24 14.28
N GLU A 134 74.54 -18.57 14.32
CA GLU A 134 73.40 -19.43 14.00
C GLU A 134 72.20 -19.21 14.93
N ALA A 135 72.45 -19.01 16.23
CA ALA A 135 71.39 -18.66 17.18
C ALA A 135 70.76 -17.31 16.84
N THR A 136 71.58 -16.30 16.56
CA THR A 136 71.12 -14.96 16.17
C THR A 136 70.29 -14.99 14.88
N ILE A 137 70.69 -15.79 13.88
CA ILE A 137 69.94 -15.97 12.64
C ILE A 137 68.56 -16.57 12.94
N ARG A 138 68.48 -17.60 13.79
CA ARG A 138 67.18 -18.20 14.16
C ARG A 138 66.27 -17.21 14.87
N ASP A 139 66.81 -16.41 15.78
CA ASP A 139 66.04 -15.39 16.49
C ASP A 139 65.49 -14.33 15.51
N LEU A 140 66.32 -13.88 14.55
CA LEU A 140 65.90 -12.94 13.50
C LEU A 140 64.89 -13.54 12.52
N GLU A 141 65.01 -14.82 12.19
CA GLU A 141 64.02 -15.53 11.36
C GLU A 141 62.67 -15.59 12.06
N GLN A 142 62.66 -15.89 13.36
CA GLN A 142 61.46 -15.92 14.18
C GLN A 142 60.82 -14.53 14.31
N GLU A 143 61.61 -13.49 14.63
CA GLU A 143 61.12 -12.11 14.65
C GLU A 143 60.55 -11.69 13.28
N GLY A 144 61.19 -12.12 12.18
CA GLY A 144 60.69 -11.92 10.83
C GLY A 144 59.34 -12.60 10.56
N ASP A 145 59.12 -13.80 11.11
CA ASP A 145 57.84 -14.51 11.02
C ASP A 145 56.75 -13.85 11.85
N ASP A 146 57.08 -13.39 13.07
CA ASP A 146 56.16 -12.66 13.94
C ASP A 146 55.72 -11.33 13.28
N LEU A 147 56.66 -10.55 12.75
CA LEU A 147 56.35 -9.32 12.01
C LEU A 147 55.51 -9.58 10.74
N ARG A 148 55.74 -10.71 10.06
CA ARG A 148 54.90 -11.12 8.92
C ARG A 148 53.48 -11.46 9.36
N ALA A 149 53.31 -12.07 10.53
CA ALA A 149 52.00 -12.37 11.10
C ALA A 149 51.27 -11.07 11.50
N GLU A 150 51.94 -10.17 12.22
CA GLU A 150 51.39 -8.85 12.58
C GLU A 150 50.97 -8.04 11.35
N LEU A 151 51.78 -8.07 10.27
CA LEU A 151 51.43 -7.37 9.03
C LEU A 151 50.17 -7.96 8.37
N ARG A 152 49.95 -9.29 8.46
CA ARG A 152 48.72 -9.92 7.95
C ARG A 152 47.52 -9.50 8.78
N GLU A 153 47.63 -9.54 10.11
CA GLU A 153 46.57 -9.08 11.00
C GLU A 153 46.24 -7.60 10.76
N GLY A 154 47.25 -6.76 10.56
CA GLY A 154 47.09 -5.35 10.22
C GLY A 154 46.31 -5.14 8.91
N LYS A 155 46.58 -5.96 7.88
CA LYS A 155 45.82 -5.94 6.61
C LYS A 155 44.36 -6.36 6.80
N ASP A 156 44.10 -7.41 7.57
CA ASP A 156 42.74 -7.87 7.86
C ASP A 156 41.94 -6.81 8.63
N VAL A 157 42.59 -6.10 9.56
CA VAL A 157 41.99 -4.96 10.28
C VAL A 157 41.72 -3.79 9.33
N GLN A 158 42.65 -3.50 8.42
CA GLN A 158 42.46 -2.45 7.42
C GLN A 158 41.27 -2.75 6.49
N GLU A 159 41.15 -3.97 5.99
CA GLU A 159 40.02 -4.38 5.14
C GLU A 159 38.68 -4.25 5.89
N LYS A 160 38.64 -4.64 7.17
CA LYS A 160 37.45 -4.45 8.02
C LYS A 160 37.11 -2.98 8.24
N LEU A 161 38.12 -2.11 8.37
CA LEU A 161 37.93 -0.67 8.48
C LEU A 161 37.35 -0.08 7.19
N GLU A 162 37.89 -0.45 6.03
CA GLU A 162 37.39 -0.03 4.72
C GLU A 162 35.92 -0.46 4.53
N ASP A 163 35.56 -1.68 4.92
CA ASP A 163 34.18 -2.18 4.94
C ASP A 163 33.26 -1.36 5.87
N MET A 164 33.76 -0.98 7.05
CA MET A 164 33.01 -0.15 7.99
C MET A 164 32.83 1.27 7.49
N GLU A 165 33.85 1.87 6.87
CA GLU A 165 33.80 3.20 6.26
C GLU A 165 32.75 3.24 5.15
N GLN A 166 32.72 2.23 4.26
CA GLN A 166 31.69 2.13 3.23
C GLN A 166 30.28 2.03 3.83
N LYS A 167 30.09 1.21 4.88
CA LYS A 167 28.79 1.10 5.57
C LYS A 167 28.36 2.42 6.21
N LEU A 168 29.30 3.16 6.80
CA LEU A 168 29.08 4.48 7.35
C LEU A 168 28.65 5.47 6.26
N GLU A 169 29.29 5.44 5.11
CA GLU A 169 28.94 6.29 3.98
C GLU A 169 27.52 6.01 3.46
N TYR A 170 27.16 4.73 3.29
CA TYR A 170 25.78 4.34 2.95
C TYR A 170 24.77 4.81 4.01
N ALA A 171 25.09 4.65 5.29
CA ALA A 171 24.23 5.09 6.38
C ALA A 171 24.05 6.61 6.40
N LEU A 172 25.10 7.39 6.11
CA LEU A 172 25.03 8.85 6.02
C LEU A 172 24.14 9.30 4.85
N VAL A 173 24.24 8.65 3.69
CA VAL A 173 23.36 8.95 2.55
C VAL A 173 21.90 8.61 2.89
N ALA A 174 21.66 7.47 3.54
CA ALA A 174 20.32 7.08 3.98
C ALA A 174 19.74 8.08 5.00
N LEU A 175 20.55 8.52 5.97
CA LEU A 175 20.16 9.51 6.97
C LEU A 175 19.78 10.84 6.31
N LYS A 176 20.60 11.36 5.40
CA LYS A 176 20.31 12.60 4.66
C LYS A 176 19.01 12.51 3.86
N ASN A 177 18.73 11.36 3.25
CA ASN A 177 17.48 11.14 2.54
C ASN A 177 16.28 11.15 3.50
N GLU A 178 16.43 10.59 4.69
CA GLU A 178 15.36 10.56 5.70
C GLU A 178 15.15 11.95 6.34
N GLU A 179 16.22 12.70 6.59
CA GLU A 179 16.14 14.11 7.01
C GLU A 179 15.36 14.94 5.97
N ARG A 180 15.64 14.75 4.68
CA ARG A 180 14.91 15.45 3.62
C ARG A 180 13.43 15.08 3.62
N LYS A 181 13.09 13.80 3.75
CA LYS A 181 11.68 13.37 3.86
C LYS A 181 11.01 13.97 5.11
N SER A 182 11.72 14.04 6.22
CA SER A 182 11.21 14.67 7.46
C SER A 182 10.93 16.15 7.24
N GLN A 183 11.84 16.89 6.61
CA GLN A 183 11.63 18.30 6.25
C GLN A 183 10.43 18.48 5.31
N GLU A 184 10.28 17.62 4.31
CA GLU A 184 9.12 17.64 3.41
C GLU A 184 7.81 17.32 4.15
N ALA A 185 7.83 16.42 5.14
CA ALA A 185 6.69 16.12 5.98
C ALA A 185 6.33 17.29 6.91
N GLU A 186 7.30 17.93 7.54
CA GLU A 186 7.10 19.13 8.36
C GLU A 186 6.52 20.28 7.54
N ALA A 187 7.00 20.49 6.31
CA ALA A 187 6.45 21.50 5.40
C ALA A 187 4.97 21.22 5.10
N ARG A 188 4.60 19.96 4.83
CA ARG A 188 3.20 19.55 4.63
C ARG A 188 2.35 19.72 5.87
N GLU A 189 2.88 19.42 7.05
CA GLU A 189 2.18 19.63 8.32
C GLU A 189 1.86 21.11 8.53
N ASN A 190 2.85 21.99 8.32
CA ASN A 190 2.64 23.44 8.40
C ASN A 190 1.58 23.93 7.40
N GLU A 191 1.63 23.48 6.14
CA GLU A 191 0.59 23.81 5.15
C GLU A 191 -0.81 23.35 5.58
N LEU A 192 -0.92 22.14 6.14
CA LEU A 192 -2.19 21.61 6.64
C LEU A 192 -2.69 22.41 7.85
N GLN A 193 -1.80 22.82 8.74
CA GLN A 193 -2.12 23.66 9.88
C GLN A 193 -2.62 25.04 9.44
N ASP A 194 -2.00 25.64 8.43
CA ASP A 194 -2.45 26.89 7.82
C ASP A 194 -3.83 26.73 7.17
N LYS A 195 -4.04 25.67 6.37
CA LYS A 195 -5.35 25.35 5.78
C LYS A 195 -6.42 25.15 6.85
N LEU A 196 -6.10 24.45 7.94
CA LEU A 196 -7.01 24.23 9.05
C LEU A 196 -7.38 25.55 9.75
N SER A 197 -6.39 26.43 9.97
CA SER A 197 -6.61 27.74 10.59
C SER A 197 -7.52 28.62 9.72
N ALA A 198 -7.28 28.64 8.41
CA ALA A 198 -8.10 29.36 7.44
C ALA A 198 -9.52 28.80 7.39
N PHE A 199 -9.66 27.47 7.36
CA PHE A 199 -10.96 26.80 7.40
C PHE A 199 -11.73 27.15 8.68
N LYS A 200 -11.10 27.06 9.86
CA LYS A 200 -11.72 27.44 11.15
C LYS A 200 -12.19 28.89 11.14
N LYS A 201 -11.38 29.83 10.63
CA LYS A 201 -11.74 31.25 10.52
C LYS A 201 -12.93 31.44 9.59
N ASN A 202 -12.91 30.80 8.42
CA ASN A 202 -13.97 30.94 7.42
C ASN A 202 -15.30 30.32 7.91
N ASN A 203 -15.25 29.13 8.52
CA ASN A 203 -16.43 28.51 9.12
C ASN A 203 -16.99 29.36 10.27
N LYS A 204 -16.13 29.95 11.10
CA LYS A 204 -16.58 30.87 12.17
C LYS A 204 -17.31 32.08 11.59
N LEU A 205 -16.79 32.68 10.51
CA LEU A 205 -17.45 33.79 9.82
C LEU A 205 -18.80 33.34 9.23
N GLY A 206 -18.83 32.21 8.51
CA GLY A 206 -20.06 31.65 7.95
C GLY A 206 -21.13 31.35 9.01
N LEU A 207 -20.73 30.83 10.18
CA LEU A 207 -21.65 30.61 11.30
C LEU A 207 -22.18 31.92 11.89
N VAL A 208 -21.34 32.95 12.01
CA VAL A 208 -21.78 34.28 12.48
C VAL A 208 -22.76 34.91 11.49
N GLU A 209 -22.48 34.81 10.19
CA GLU A 209 -23.40 35.29 9.15
C GLU A 209 -24.73 34.52 9.15
N ALA A 210 -24.68 33.20 9.30
CA ALA A 210 -25.87 32.35 9.39
C ALA A 210 -26.71 32.68 10.64
N ASP A 211 -26.08 32.84 11.81
CA ASP A 211 -26.74 33.27 13.05
C ASP A 211 -27.37 34.66 12.89
N GLY A 212 -26.69 35.59 12.23
CA GLY A 212 -27.22 36.91 11.88
C GLY A 212 -28.49 36.82 11.02
N LYS A 213 -28.46 36.01 9.95
CA LYS A 213 -29.62 35.75 9.09
C LYS A 213 -30.77 35.09 9.85
N LEU A 214 -30.48 34.11 10.70
CA LEU A 214 -31.48 33.43 11.54
C LEU A 214 -32.13 34.39 12.53
N LYS A 215 -31.37 35.27 13.18
CA LYS A 215 -31.91 36.32 14.05
C LYS A 215 -32.81 37.28 13.30
N HIS A 216 -32.44 37.68 12.07
CA HIS A 216 -33.28 38.53 11.24
C HIS A 216 -34.60 37.83 10.87
N ALA A 217 -34.51 36.59 10.35
CA ALA A 217 -35.68 35.79 9.99
C ALA A 217 -36.60 35.55 11.21
N SER A 218 -36.03 35.27 12.39
CA SER A 218 -36.79 35.09 13.63
C SER A 218 -37.53 36.37 14.04
N LYS A 219 -36.89 37.54 13.91
CA LYS A 219 -37.56 38.83 14.15
C LYS A 219 -38.69 39.08 13.16
N GLU A 220 -38.49 38.73 11.89
CA GLU A 220 -39.50 38.87 10.84
C GLU A 220 -40.69 37.94 11.06
N ILE A 221 -40.43 36.68 11.42
CA ILE A 221 -41.48 35.73 11.85
C ILE A 221 -42.26 36.31 13.04
N GLY A 222 -41.57 36.85 14.04
CA GLY A 222 -42.24 37.50 15.18
C GLY A 222 -43.16 38.65 14.76
N ARG A 223 -42.69 39.55 13.88
CA ARG A 223 -43.52 40.63 13.32
C ARG A 223 -44.72 40.10 12.54
N LEU A 224 -44.53 39.07 11.71
CA LEU A 224 -45.60 38.43 10.97
C LEU A 224 -46.62 37.77 11.90
N GLN A 225 -46.17 37.09 12.96
CA GLN A 225 -47.06 36.51 13.97
C GLN A 225 -47.88 37.59 14.69
N ASP A 226 -47.28 38.72 15.06
CA ASP A 226 -47.99 39.83 15.68
C ASP A 226 -49.02 40.46 14.72
N ASN A 227 -48.66 40.60 13.43
CA ASN A 227 -49.60 41.06 12.41
C ASN A 227 -50.77 40.08 12.23
N VAL A 228 -50.51 38.77 12.21
CA VAL A 228 -51.57 37.75 12.16
C VAL A 228 -52.49 37.83 13.37
N LYS A 229 -51.93 38.02 14.59
CA LYS A 229 -52.74 38.22 15.80
C LYS A 229 -53.64 39.46 15.68
N LYS A 230 -53.09 40.59 15.21
CA LYS A 230 -53.87 41.82 14.98
C LYS A 230 -54.98 41.61 13.96
N LEU A 231 -54.69 40.97 12.82
CA LEU A 231 -55.67 40.66 11.79
C LEU A 231 -56.77 39.73 12.30
N LYS A 232 -56.43 38.72 13.11
CA LYS A 232 -57.42 37.84 13.76
C LYS A 232 -58.34 38.64 14.69
N ALA A 233 -57.79 39.50 15.54
CA ALA A 233 -58.59 40.36 16.43
C ALA A 233 -59.49 41.33 15.63
N GLN A 234 -58.98 41.90 14.54
CA GLN A 234 -59.77 42.73 13.64
C GLN A 234 -60.94 41.95 13.02
N LEU A 235 -60.69 40.75 12.50
CA LEU A 235 -61.72 39.86 11.95
C LEU A 235 -62.77 39.46 12.99
N GLU A 236 -62.36 39.21 14.24
CA GLU A 236 -63.28 38.88 15.32
C GLU A 236 -64.17 40.08 15.68
N ASN A 237 -63.59 41.28 15.80
CA ASN A 237 -64.33 42.52 15.99
C ASN A 237 -65.31 42.80 14.83
N GLU A 238 -64.89 42.58 13.58
CA GLU A 238 -65.77 42.72 12.40
C GLU A 238 -66.93 41.73 12.44
N ARG A 239 -66.66 40.46 12.77
CA ARG A 239 -67.69 39.43 12.94
C ARG A 239 -68.66 39.78 14.07
N GLU A 240 -68.19 40.30 15.20
CA GLU A 240 -69.06 40.76 16.29
C GLU A 240 -69.92 41.97 15.86
N ALA A 241 -69.33 42.92 15.14
CA ALA A 241 -70.05 44.06 14.59
C ALA A 241 -71.12 43.62 13.58
N GLU A 242 -70.81 42.66 12.70
CA GLU A 242 -71.78 42.06 11.77
C GLU A 242 -72.89 41.31 12.50
N ARG A 243 -72.57 40.47 13.49
CA ARG A 243 -73.58 39.79 14.33
C ARG A 243 -74.51 40.80 14.99
N SER A 244 -73.95 41.86 15.57
CA SER A 244 -74.72 42.94 16.20
C SER A 244 -75.60 43.70 15.21
N ARG A 245 -75.18 43.86 13.95
CA ARG A 245 -76.00 44.45 12.89
C ARG A 245 -77.16 43.52 12.51
N VAL A 246 -76.86 42.23 12.29
CA VAL A 246 -77.86 41.22 11.97
C VAL A 246 -78.90 41.11 13.08
N GLU A 247 -78.49 41.12 14.35
CA GLU A 247 -79.41 41.08 15.50
C GLU A 247 -80.34 42.30 15.53
N ARG A 248 -79.83 43.51 15.29
CA ARG A 248 -80.68 44.71 15.16
C ARG A 248 -81.64 44.63 13.98
N ASP A 249 -81.20 44.10 12.85
CA ASP A 249 -82.05 43.92 11.68
C ASP A 249 -83.12 42.85 11.95
N GLN A 250 -82.79 41.76 12.65
CA GLN A 250 -83.75 40.76 13.12
C GLN A 250 -84.76 41.37 14.11
N GLU A 251 -84.35 42.20 15.07
CA GLU A 251 -85.27 42.91 15.96
C GLU A 251 -86.19 43.87 15.21
N ARG A 252 -85.68 44.59 14.18
CA ARG A 252 -86.50 45.45 13.33
C ARG A 252 -87.54 44.65 12.54
N ILE A 253 -87.13 43.52 11.97
CA ILE A 253 -88.04 42.60 11.28
C ILE A 253 -89.07 42.03 12.26
N ALA A 254 -88.67 41.65 13.47
CA ALA A 254 -89.57 41.16 14.51
C ALA A 254 -90.62 42.21 14.89
N LYS A 255 -90.21 43.46 15.11
CA LYS A 255 -91.14 44.58 15.35
C LYS A 255 -92.08 44.84 14.18
N ALA A 256 -91.60 44.72 12.94
CA ALA A 256 -92.43 44.83 11.75
C ALA A 256 -93.45 43.68 11.64
N LEU A 257 -93.06 42.46 12.01
CA LEU A 257 -93.95 41.29 12.05
C LEU A 257 -94.98 41.37 13.18
N GLU A 258 -94.62 41.89 14.37
CA GLU A 258 -95.57 42.21 15.44
C GLU A 258 -96.57 43.28 15.02
N SER A 259 -96.11 44.33 14.33
CA SER A 259 -97.00 45.35 13.77
C SER A 259 -97.94 44.79 12.69
N ALA A 260 -97.48 43.79 11.93
CA ALA A 260 -98.31 43.06 10.96
C ALA A 260 -99.30 42.08 11.62
N ARG A 261 -99.03 41.58 12.82
CA ARG A 261 -99.98 40.75 13.60
C ARG A 261 -101.20 41.53 14.09
N GLY A 262 -101.13 42.86 14.19
CA GLY A 262 -102.30 43.72 14.42
C GLY A 262 -103.32 43.76 13.27
N ILE A 263 -103.11 43.00 12.19
CA ILE A 263 -104.08 42.78 11.11
C ILE A 263 -105.05 41.63 11.46
N GLY A 264 -104.69 40.74 12.40
CA GLY A 264 -105.55 39.63 12.85
C GLY A 264 -106.83 40.11 13.57
N ASP A 265 -106.74 41.18 14.35
CA ASP A 265 -107.90 41.78 15.03
C ASP A 265 -108.92 42.36 14.03
N LYS A 266 -108.46 42.78 12.84
CA LYS A 266 -109.34 43.25 11.75
C LYS A 266 -109.97 42.09 10.96
N GLU A 267 -109.36 40.91 10.95
CA GLU A 267 -109.94 39.70 10.33
C GLU A 267 -111.07 39.07 11.17
N GLU A 268 -111.02 39.21 12.50
CA GLU A 268 -112.12 38.79 13.38
C GLU A 268 -113.33 39.74 13.28
N GLU A 269 -113.11 41.06 13.24
CA GLU A 269 -114.19 42.05 12.95
C GLU A 269 -114.87 41.81 11.60
N ILE A 270 -114.12 41.44 10.56
CA ILE A 270 -114.68 41.13 9.23
C ILE A 270 -115.55 39.86 9.26
N LYS A 271 -115.18 38.84 10.03
CA LYS A 271 -115.99 37.60 10.17
C LYS A 271 -117.29 37.86 10.93
N GLU A 272 -117.27 38.71 11.96
CA GLU A 272 -118.46 39.06 12.74
C GLU A 272 -119.46 39.89 11.91
N LEU A 273 -118.97 40.86 11.13
CA LEU A 273 -119.79 41.65 10.20
C LEU A 273 -120.39 40.78 9.08
N ALA A 274 -119.65 39.79 8.57
CA ALA A 274 -120.16 38.87 7.54
C ALA A 274 -121.31 37.99 8.05
N LEU A 275 -121.26 37.55 9.31
CA LEU A 275 -122.35 36.79 9.95
C LEU A 275 -123.60 37.65 10.13
N GLN A 276 -123.47 38.91 10.56
CA GLN A 276 -124.60 39.83 10.69
C GLN A 276 -125.29 40.11 9.34
N VAL A 277 -124.50 40.28 8.26
CA VAL A 277 -125.06 40.47 6.91
C VAL A 277 -125.80 39.23 6.41
N SER A 278 -125.32 38.02 6.74
CA SER A 278 -126.01 36.77 6.36
C SER A 278 -127.37 36.61 7.06
N ALA A 279 -127.45 36.97 8.35
CA ALA A 279 -128.69 36.92 9.12
C ALA A 279 -129.73 37.94 8.62
N LEU A 280 -129.28 39.15 8.24
CA LEU A 280 -130.14 40.19 7.66
C LEU A 280 -130.64 39.85 6.25
N LYS A 281 -129.89 39.07 5.46
CA LYS A 281 -130.36 38.56 4.17
C LYS A 281 -131.44 37.48 4.34
N ALA A 282 -131.26 36.55 5.27
CA ALA A 282 -132.23 35.48 5.53
C ALA A 282 -133.57 36.02 6.04
N THR A 283 -133.56 37.05 6.88
CA THR A 283 -134.80 37.70 7.35
C THR A 283 -135.51 38.49 6.26
N ASN A 284 -134.78 39.08 5.31
CA ASN A 284 -135.38 39.78 4.17
C ASN A 284 -136.06 38.82 3.18
N GLU A 285 -135.48 37.65 2.90
CA GLU A 285 -136.15 36.65 2.05
C GLU A 285 -137.43 36.10 2.71
N ALA A 286 -137.40 35.79 4.01
CA ALA A 286 -138.58 35.31 4.73
C ALA A 286 -139.73 36.33 4.79
N LEU A 287 -139.42 37.64 4.75
CA LEU A 287 -140.43 38.70 4.64
C LEU A 287 -141.00 38.82 3.23
N LYS A 288 -140.21 38.51 2.21
CA LYS A 288 -140.63 38.52 0.81
C LYS A 288 -141.61 37.40 0.50
N ASP A 289 -141.31 36.18 0.96
CA ASP A 289 -142.18 35.01 0.77
C ASP A 289 -143.54 35.19 1.44
N ARG A 290 -143.56 35.80 2.64
CA ARG A 290 -144.81 36.14 3.35
C ARG A 290 -145.67 37.16 2.62
N LEU A 291 -145.05 38.05 1.85
CA LEU A 291 -145.77 39.06 1.07
C LEU A 291 -146.44 38.42 -0.15
N ASP A 292 -145.77 37.48 -0.82
CA ASP A 292 -146.29 36.77 -1.98
C ASP A 292 -147.43 35.79 -1.62
N GLU A 293 -147.38 35.14 -0.45
CA GLU A 293 -148.49 34.30 0.04
C GLU A 293 -149.78 35.09 0.32
N ALA A 294 -149.65 36.27 0.95
CA ALA A 294 -150.81 37.12 1.23
C ALA A 294 -151.49 37.63 -0.07
N ASP A 295 -150.71 37.90 -1.12
CA ASP A 295 -151.22 38.36 -2.41
C ASP A 295 -151.96 37.25 -3.19
N HIS A 296 -151.57 35.98 -2.99
CA HIS A 296 -152.27 34.83 -3.57
C HIS A 296 -153.60 34.48 -2.88
N GLU A 297 -153.72 34.68 -1.56
CA GLU A 297 -154.98 34.47 -0.84
C GLU A 297 -156.06 35.50 -1.21
N LEU A 298 -155.68 36.76 -1.44
CA LEU A 298 -156.61 37.80 -1.88
C LEU A 298 -157.17 37.53 -3.28
N LYS A 299 -156.37 36.98 -4.19
CA LYS A 299 -156.80 36.60 -5.55
C LYS A 299 -157.78 35.42 -5.58
N ARG A 300 -157.74 34.51 -4.60
CA ARG A 300 -158.73 33.40 -4.51
C ARG A 300 -160.10 33.86 -4.06
N ARG A 301 -160.17 34.73 -3.04
CA ARG A 301 -161.45 35.25 -2.51
C ARG A 301 -162.24 36.09 -3.52
N ALA A 302 -161.57 36.71 -4.48
CA ALA A 302 -162.22 37.47 -5.55
C ALA A 302 -162.96 36.59 -6.58
N ARG A 303 -162.51 35.35 -6.82
CA ARG A 303 -163.14 34.43 -7.79
C ARG A 303 -164.40 33.76 -7.26
N ASP A 304 -164.44 33.42 -5.97
CA ASP A 304 -165.61 32.75 -5.34
C ASP A 304 -166.88 33.64 -5.28
N VAL A 305 -166.74 34.96 -5.42
CA VAL A 305 -167.86 35.90 -5.43
C VAL A 305 -168.51 35.98 -6.82
N GLU A 306 -167.73 35.86 -7.89
CA GLU A 306 -168.18 36.03 -9.28
C GLU A 306 -169.03 34.84 -9.79
N ASP A 307 -168.82 33.64 -9.24
CA ASP A 307 -169.57 32.42 -9.60
C ASP A 307 -170.94 32.30 -8.91
N LYS A 308 -171.14 32.94 -7.75
CA LYS A 308 -172.43 32.96 -7.06
C LYS A 308 -173.47 33.83 -7.76
N ASP A 309 -173.06 34.95 -8.35
CA ASP A 309 -173.98 35.89 -9.03
C ASP A 309 -174.57 35.31 -10.32
N LYS A 310 -173.80 34.50 -11.07
CA LYS A 310 -174.27 33.83 -12.30
C LYS A 310 -175.34 32.78 -12.02
N LEU A 311 -175.24 32.09 -10.88
CA LEU A 311 -176.17 31.02 -10.49
C LEU A 311 -177.54 31.58 -10.05
N LEU A 312 -177.52 32.74 -9.37
CA LEU A 312 -178.74 33.47 -8.97
C LEU A 312 -179.55 33.99 -10.17
N GLN A 313 -178.87 34.41 -11.24
CA GLN A 313 -179.55 34.94 -12.44
C GLN A 313 -180.32 33.84 -13.19
N ARG A 314 -179.74 32.65 -13.32
CA ARG A 314 -180.36 31.51 -14.02
C ARG A 314 -181.61 30.96 -13.32
N LEU A 315 -181.66 31.02 -11.99
CA LEU A 315 -182.85 30.64 -11.21
C LEU A 315 -184.02 31.60 -11.40
N LYS A 316 -183.74 32.92 -11.54
CA LYS A 316 -184.77 33.92 -11.84
C LYS A 316 -185.44 33.68 -13.19
N ASP A 317 -184.67 33.26 -14.18
CA ASP A 317 -185.20 33.03 -15.53
C ASP A 317 -186.13 31.81 -15.60
N LEU A 318 -185.86 30.74 -14.83
CA LEU A 318 -186.77 29.59 -14.73
C LEU A 318 -188.10 29.97 -14.07
N LEU A 319 -188.04 30.81 -13.03
CA LEU A 319 -189.23 31.25 -12.31
C LEU A 319 -190.19 32.04 -13.23
N ASN A 320 -189.63 32.90 -14.08
CA ASN A 320 -190.41 33.68 -15.06
C ASN A 320 -191.15 32.80 -16.09
N ASP A 321 -190.51 31.73 -16.55
CA ASP A 321 -191.13 30.83 -17.54
C ASP A 321 -192.36 30.11 -16.99
N LEU A 322 -192.30 29.71 -15.72
CA LEU A 322 -193.41 29.06 -15.01
C LEU A 322 -194.59 30.01 -14.80
N GLU A 323 -194.33 31.29 -14.50
CA GLU A 323 -195.38 32.30 -14.31
C GLU A 323 -196.13 32.67 -15.61
N GLN A 324 -195.48 32.51 -16.77
CA GLN A 324 -196.07 32.85 -18.07
C GLN A 324 -196.83 31.69 -18.72
N GLY A 325 -196.87 30.52 -18.08
CA GLY A 325 -197.59 29.34 -18.59
C GLY A 325 -196.96 28.74 -19.85
N ASN A 326 -195.66 28.96 -20.06
CA ASN A 326 -194.95 28.37 -21.19
C ASN A 326 -194.84 26.85 -21.02
N VAL A 327 -195.25 26.13 -22.06
CA VAL A 327 -195.29 24.66 -22.11
C VAL A 327 -194.04 24.04 -22.75
N ASP A 328 -193.08 24.86 -23.18
CA ASP A 328 -191.80 24.40 -23.75
C ASP A 328 -190.72 24.29 -22.66
N ILE A 329 -190.14 23.09 -22.50
CA ILE A 329 -189.07 22.83 -21.52
C ILE A 329 -187.76 23.53 -21.92
N ARG A 330 -187.15 24.25 -20.98
CA ARG A 330 -185.83 24.87 -21.17
C ARG A 330 -184.76 23.83 -21.43
N GLN A 331 -183.90 24.09 -22.40
CA GLN A 331 -182.73 23.25 -22.65
C GLN A 331 -181.48 23.79 -21.94
N PRO A 332 -180.58 22.90 -21.46
CA PRO A 332 -179.27 23.29 -20.95
C PRO A 332 -178.44 24.02 -22.02
N VAL A 333 -177.54 24.91 -21.59
CA VAL A 333 -176.76 25.74 -22.52
C VAL A 333 -175.69 24.92 -23.26
N ASP A 334 -175.12 23.90 -22.62
CA ASP A 334 -174.20 22.94 -23.22
C ASP A 334 -174.17 21.60 -22.44
N GLU A 335 -173.43 20.62 -22.95
CA GLU A 335 -173.29 19.26 -22.37
C GLU A 335 -172.59 19.23 -21.00
N THR A 336 -172.06 20.36 -20.53
CA THR A 336 -171.41 20.49 -19.22
C THR A 336 -172.25 21.27 -18.22
N ASP A 337 -173.41 21.77 -18.64
CA ASP A 337 -174.34 22.57 -17.86
C ASP A 337 -175.25 21.70 -16.99
N GLY A 338 -174.67 21.04 -15.98
CA GLY A 338 -175.42 20.20 -15.04
C GLY A 338 -176.48 20.97 -14.22
N VAL A 339 -176.33 22.30 -14.12
CA VAL A 339 -177.36 23.17 -13.53
C VAL A 339 -178.53 23.38 -14.50
N GLY A 340 -178.24 23.58 -15.79
CA GLY A 340 -179.24 23.64 -16.86
C GLY A 340 -180.06 22.35 -16.99
N GLU A 341 -179.41 21.19 -16.89
CA GLU A 341 -180.09 19.88 -16.89
C GLU A 341 -181.04 19.73 -15.70
N CYS A 342 -180.60 20.13 -14.50
CA CYS A 342 -181.45 20.07 -13.32
C CYS A 342 -182.65 21.01 -13.42
N LEU A 343 -182.48 22.23 -13.95
CA LEU A 343 -183.57 23.18 -14.16
C LEU A 343 -184.55 22.70 -15.23
N ALA A 344 -184.06 22.08 -16.30
CA ALA A 344 -184.87 21.44 -17.34
C ALA A 344 -185.73 20.30 -16.77
N GLY A 345 -185.12 19.42 -15.98
CA GLY A 345 -185.82 18.32 -15.31
C GLY A 345 -186.85 18.79 -14.29
N LEU A 346 -186.63 19.95 -13.66
CA LEU A 346 -187.61 20.56 -12.76
C LEU A 346 -188.82 21.12 -13.52
N HIS A 347 -188.57 21.78 -14.67
CA HIS A 347 -189.62 22.33 -15.52
C HIS A 347 -190.53 21.24 -16.10
N GLN A 348 -189.92 20.14 -16.56
CA GLN A 348 -190.63 18.95 -17.08
C GLN A 348 -191.59 18.35 -16.05
N LYS A 349 -191.12 18.15 -14.81
CA LYS A 349 -191.94 17.59 -13.73
C LYS A 349 -193.14 18.46 -13.38
N TYR A 350 -193.01 19.78 -13.50
CA TYR A 350 -194.12 20.70 -13.24
C TYR A 350 -195.23 20.58 -14.30
N LEU A 351 -194.87 20.42 -15.58
CA LEU A 351 -195.81 20.23 -16.68
C LEU A 351 -196.55 18.88 -16.59
N ASP A 352 -195.83 17.82 -16.26
CA ASP A 352 -196.43 16.49 -16.06
C ASP A 352 -197.47 16.52 -14.93
N LEU A 353 -197.16 17.23 -13.83
CA LEU A 353 -198.09 17.40 -12.70
C LEU A 353 -199.35 18.19 -13.07
N LEU A 354 -199.23 19.20 -13.94
CA LEU A 354 -200.36 19.96 -14.47
C LEU A 354 -201.30 19.09 -15.33
N ASN A 355 -200.72 18.23 -16.18
CA ASN A 355 -201.48 17.28 -17.01
C ASN A 355 -202.18 16.21 -16.16
N ASP A 356 -201.53 15.71 -15.11
CA ASP A 356 -202.14 14.75 -14.19
C ASP A 356 -203.33 15.37 -13.44
N LEU A 357 -203.23 16.65 -13.04
CA LEU A 357 -204.32 17.39 -12.41
C LEU A 357 -205.51 17.66 -13.37
N GLU A 358 -205.26 17.88 -14.66
CA GLU A 358 -206.34 17.98 -15.66
C GLU A 358 -207.04 16.62 -15.88
N ASN A 359 -206.27 15.54 -15.94
CA ASN A 359 -206.80 14.18 -16.05
C ASN A 359 -207.62 13.76 -14.81
N GLU A 360 -207.21 14.18 -13.61
CA GLU A 360 -208.02 13.99 -12.39
C GLU A 360 -209.31 14.82 -12.41
N ARG A 361 -209.28 16.05 -12.93
CA ARG A 361 -210.51 16.86 -13.13
C ARG A 361 -211.49 16.22 -14.11
N GLU A 362 -211.03 15.50 -15.13
CA GLU A 362 -211.91 14.75 -16.04
C GLU A 362 -212.44 13.44 -15.44
N LYS A 363 -211.62 12.72 -14.63
CA LYS A 363 -212.08 11.53 -13.89
C LYS A 363 -213.09 11.86 -12.79
N GLY A 364 -212.95 13.01 -12.12
CA GLY A 364 -213.95 13.50 -11.15
C GLY A 364 -215.32 13.80 -11.78
N LYS A 365 -215.36 14.28 -13.02
CA LYS A 365 -216.63 14.50 -13.76
C LYS A 365 -217.34 13.20 -14.15
N ARG A 366 -216.66 12.04 -14.19
CA ARG A 366 -217.27 10.72 -14.45
C ARG A 366 -217.82 10.04 -13.18
N GLN A 367 -217.44 10.50 -11.98
CA GLN A 367 -217.97 10.02 -10.70
C GLN A 367 -219.11 10.89 -10.11
N GLN A 368 -219.60 11.89 -10.86
CA GLN A 368 -220.86 12.62 -10.59
C GLN A 368 -222.09 12.08 -11.36
N LYS A 369 -222.00 10.86 -11.91
CA LYS A 369 -223.13 10.14 -12.54
C LYS A 369 -223.22 8.69 -12.04
N GLN A 370 -223.34 8.54 -10.72
CA GLN A 370 -224.05 7.47 -10.04
C GLN A 370 -224.46 7.94 -8.65
#